data_AF-A0A969PXJ4-F1
#
_entry.id   AF-A0A969PXJ4-F1
#
_cell.length_a   1.000
_cell.length_b   1.000
_cell.length_c   1.000
_cell.angle_alpha   90.00
_cell.angle_beta   90.00
_cell.angle_gamma   90.00
#
_symmetry.space_group_name_H-M   'P 1'
#
loop_
_entity.id
_entity.type
_entity.pdbx_description
1 polymer ?
#
loop_
_entity_poly.entity_id
_entity_poly.type
_entity_poly.pdbx_seq_one_letter_code
_entity_poly.pdbx_strand_id
1 'polypeptide(L)'
;MSESYEQTHLYRIRHSLAHIMAQAVMERFPEAHIAIGPPIEDGFYYDIEFPQPITDEDIEAIESRMRKIVSGNHAFTTREVTPDEAPPDLRQTALQAGTHQ
;
A
#
# COMPACT_ATOMS: atom_id res chain seq x y z
N MET A 1 23.49 1.29 19.93
CA MET A 1 23.20 1.65 18.52
C MET A 1 21.72 1.96 18.46
N SER A 2 21.35 3.16 18.02
CA SER A 2 19.94 3.48 17.73
C SER A 2 19.50 2.67 16.51
N GLU A 3 18.35 2.02 16.61
CA GLU A 3 17.71 1.34 15.48
C GLU A 3 17.39 2.37 14.38
N SER A 4 17.61 2.03 13.10
CA SER A 4 17.23 2.94 12.00
C SER A 4 15.72 2.98 11.87
N TYR A 5 15.15 4.11 11.43
CA TYR A 5 13.70 4.27 11.28
C TYR A 5 13.06 3.12 10.48
N GLU A 6 13.70 2.71 9.38
CA GLU A 6 13.27 1.62 8.49
C GLU A 6 13.15 0.25 9.17
N GLN A 7 13.85 0.04 10.29
CA GLN A 7 13.80 -1.22 11.04
C GLN A 7 12.72 -1.19 12.13
N THR A 8 12.14 -0.02 12.42
CA THR A 8 11.19 0.14 13.53
C THR A 8 9.86 -0.56 13.27
N HIS A 9 9.19 -0.94 14.35
CA HIS A 9 7.81 -1.44 14.29
C HIS A 9 6.85 -0.42 13.66
N LEU A 10 7.05 0.87 13.92
CA LEU A 10 6.21 1.94 13.37
C LEU A 10 6.33 2.04 11.85
N TYR A 11 7.54 1.87 11.30
CA TYR A 11 7.76 1.79 9.86
C TYR A 11 6.94 0.65 9.23
N ARG A 12 6.97 -0.54 9.84
CA ARG A 12 6.17 -1.70 9.38
C ARG A 12 4.67 -1.42 9.41
N ILE A 13 4.17 -0.78 10.48
CA ILE A 13 2.75 -0.37 10.56
C ILE A 13 2.40 0.59 9.42
N ARG A 14 3.23 1.62 9.18
CA ARG A 14 2.99 2.62 8.13
C ARG A 14 3.03 2.01 6.73
N HIS A 15 3.95 1.07 6.50
CA HIS A 15 4.02 0.31 5.25
C HIS A 15 2.73 -0.48 5.02
N SER A 16 2.29 -1.25 6.02
CA SER A 16 1.03 -2.01 5.92
C SER A 16 -0.18 -1.10 5.71
N LEU A 17 -0.21 0.07 6.36
CA LEU A 17 -1.29 1.04 6.21
C LEU A 17 -1.32 1.66 4.79
N ALA A 18 -0.15 1.88 4.17
CA ALA A 18 -0.06 2.29 2.78
C ALA A 18 -0.72 1.25 1.86
N HIS A 19 -0.45 -0.05 2.05
CA HIS A 19 -1.12 -1.11 1.29
C HIS A 19 -2.64 -1.14 1.48
N ILE A 20 -3.11 -0.90 2.71
CA ILE A 20 -4.55 -0.81 2.99
C ILE A 20 -5.18 0.37 2.24
N MET A 21 -4.50 1.52 2.17
CA MET A 21 -4.97 2.65 1.37
C MET A 21 -5.02 2.31 -0.11
N ALA A 22 -3.98 1.69 -0.66
CA ALA A 22 -3.94 1.25 -2.06
C ALA A 22 -5.11 0.30 -2.38
N GLN A 23 -5.39 -0.67 -1.51
CA GLN A 23 -6.55 -1.56 -1.66
C GLN A 23 -7.87 -0.77 -1.65
N ALA A 24 -8.06 0.13 -0.68
CA ALA A 24 -9.28 0.93 -0.59
C ALA A 24 -9.49 1.80 -1.85
N VAL A 25 -8.41 2.36 -2.40
CA VAL A 25 -8.44 3.12 -3.64
C VAL A 25 -8.80 2.23 -4.83
N MET A 26 -8.16 1.07 -5.01
CA MET A 26 -8.46 0.16 -6.11
C MET A 26 -9.90 -0.36 -6.07
N GLU A 27 -10.47 -0.58 -4.87
CA GLU A 27 -11.88 -0.96 -4.73
C GLU A 27 -12.84 0.16 -5.14
N ARG A 28 -12.46 1.43 -4.90
CA ARG A 28 -13.28 2.61 -5.23
C ARG A 28 -13.10 3.04 -6.69
N PHE A 29 -11.89 2.96 -7.19
CA PHE A 29 -11.45 3.36 -8.53
C PHE A 29 -10.72 2.19 -9.21
N PRO A 30 -11.46 1.24 -9.79
CA PRO A 30 -10.86 0.08 -10.44
C PRO A 30 -9.94 0.40 -11.61
N GLU A 31 -10.08 1.59 -12.20
CA GLU A 31 -9.27 2.09 -13.32
C GLU A 31 -8.06 2.93 -12.87
N ALA A 32 -7.87 3.12 -11.56
CA ALA A 32 -6.72 3.85 -11.04
C ALA A 32 -5.43 3.01 -11.15
N HIS A 33 -4.34 3.66 -11.54
CA HIS A 33 -3.02 3.02 -11.63
C HIS A 33 -2.16 3.44 -10.45
N ILE A 34 -1.58 2.46 -9.75
CA ILE A 34 -0.78 2.68 -8.55
C ILE A 34 0.71 2.53 -8.89
N ALA A 35 1.52 3.54 -8.57
CA ALA A 35 2.94 3.54 -8.85
C ALA A 35 3.78 3.11 -7.63
N ILE A 36 4.02 4.01 -6.67
CA ILE A 36 4.83 3.76 -5.47
C ILE A 36 4.13 4.32 -4.22
N GLY A 37 4.35 3.69 -3.07
CA GLY A 37 3.79 4.15 -1.81
C GLY A 37 4.68 3.90 -0.61
N PRO A 38 5.78 4.65 -0.45
CA PRO A 38 6.71 4.43 0.65
C PRO A 38 6.16 4.99 1.96
N PRO A 39 6.42 4.31 3.10
CA PRO A 39 6.32 4.94 4.40
C PRO A 39 7.39 6.03 4.57
N ILE A 40 7.04 7.10 5.26
CA ILE A 40 7.92 8.24 5.59
C ILE A 40 7.93 8.47 7.10
N GLU A 41 8.82 9.32 7.61
CA GLU A 41 9.02 9.54 9.06
C GLU A 41 7.73 9.92 9.81
N ASP A 42 6.81 10.63 9.18
CA ASP A 42 5.57 11.10 9.81
C ASP A 42 4.30 10.42 9.27
N GLY A 43 4.42 9.45 8.36
CA GLY A 43 3.26 8.84 7.73
C GLY A 43 3.61 7.95 6.54
N PHE A 44 2.86 8.10 5.46
CA PHE A 44 3.08 7.44 4.17
C PHE A 44 2.39 8.27 3.09
N TYR A 45 2.77 8.08 1.84
CA TYR A 45 2.06 8.62 0.69
C TYR A 45 1.93 7.55 -0.39
N TYR A 46 1.15 7.85 -1.42
CA TYR A 46 1.06 7.01 -2.62
C TYR A 46 0.95 7.90 -3.85
N ASP A 47 1.71 7.55 -4.88
CA ASP A 47 1.54 8.11 -6.22
C ASP A 47 0.51 7.26 -6.97
N ILE A 48 -0.65 7.86 -7.25
CA ILE A 48 -1.78 7.20 -7.92
C ILE A 48 -2.23 8.07 -9.07
N GLU A 49 -2.33 7.46 -10.25
CA GLU A 49 -2.97 8.06 -11.41
C GLU A 49 -4.46 7.71 -11.38
N PHE A 50 -5.29 8.72 -11.14
CA PHE A 50 -6.74 8.59 -11.15
C PHE A 50 -7.31 8.90 -12.55
N PRO A 51 -8.37 8.20 -12.98
CA PRO A 51 -9.03 8.50 -14.28
C PRO A 51 -9.72 9.88 -14.28
N GLN A 52 -10.05 10.40 -13.10
CA GLN A 52 -10.64 11.70 -12.89
C GLN A 52 -10.09 12.32 -11.59
N PRO A 53 -10.08 13.66 -11.45
CA PRO A 53 -9.69 14.30 -10.20
C PRO A 53 -10.52 13.79 -9.02
N ILE A 54 -9.85 13.50 -7.91
CA ILE A 54 -10.52 13.07 -6.67
C ILE A 54 -11.17 14.27 -5.97
N THR A 55 -12.25 14.01 -5.24
CA THR A 55 -12.90 15.00 -4.38
C THR A 55 -12.66 14.73 -2.90
N ASP A 56 -13.01 15.68 -2.04
CA ASP A 56 -12.90 15.52 -0.59
C ASP A 56 -13.80 14.36 -0.09
N GLU A 57 -14.98 14.17 -0.72
CA GLU A 57 -15.87 13.05 -0.41
C GLU A 57 -15.25 11.69 -0.75
N ASP A 58 -14.46 11.61 -1.82
CA ASP A 58 -13.74 10.39 -2.17
C ASP A 58 -12.67 10.07 -1.12
N ILE A 59 -11.99 11.09 -0.58
CA ILE A 59 -11.01 10.92 0.51
C ILE A 59 -11.71 10.36 1.76
N GLU A 60 -12.85 10.93 2.17
CA GLU A 60 -13.64 10.44 3.30
C GLU A 60 -14.11 8.98 3.08
N ALA A 61 -14.53 8.65 1.86
CA ALA A 61 -14.95 7.30 1.50
C ALA A 61 -13.79 6.30 1.57
N ILE A 62 -12.61 6.67 1.07
CA ILE A 62 -11.38 5.87 1.14
C ILE A 62 -11.01 5.64 2.61
N GLU A 63 -10.97 6.68 3.44
CA GLU A 63 -10.61 6.57 4.86
C GLU A 63 -11.60 5.68 5.64
N SER A 64 -12.90 5.85 5.38
CA SER A 64 -13.95 4.97 5.93
C SER A 64 -13.76 3.52 5.51
N ARG A 65 -13.39 3.29 4.25
CA ARG A 65 -13.10 1.93 3.76
C ARG A 65 -11.85 1.33 4.40
N MET A 66 -10.78 2.11 4.55
CA MET A 66 -9.56 1.68 5.25
C MET A 66 -9.87 1.21 6.67
N ARG A 67 -10.67 1.98 7.43
CA ARG A 67 -11.11 1.58 8.79
C ARG A 67 -11.84 0.24 8.78
N LYS A 68 -12.71 0.00 7.79
CA LYS A 68 -13.40 -1.29 7.64
C LYS A 68 -12.43 -2.44 7.34
N ILE A 69 -11.44 -2.24 6.46
CA ILE A 69 -10.41 -3.25 6.15
C ILE A 69 -9.64 -3.62 7.43
N VAL A 70 -9.18 -2.61 8.18
CA VAL A 70 -8.47 -2.82 9.45
C VAL A 70 -9.33 -3.59 10.44
N SER A 71 -10.62 -3.23 10.57
CA SER A 71 -11.56 -3.90 11.47
C SER A 71 -11.83 -5.37 11.11
N GLY A 72 -11.61 -5.75 9.85
CA GLY A 72 -11.77 -7.12 9.37
C GLY A 72 -10.69 -8.09 9.89
N ASN A 73 -9.59 -7.58 10.46
CA ASN A 73 -8.49 -8.35 11.03
C ASN A 73 -7.99 -9.48 10.10
N HIS A 74 -7.89 -9.17 8.80
CA HIS A 74 -7.43 -10.11 7.79
C HIS A 74 -5.95 -10.43 7.98
N ALA A 75 -5.57 -11.69 7.80
CA ALA A 75 -4.17 -12.10 7.82
C ALA A 75 -3.47 -11.65 6.53
N PHE A 76 -2.32 -11.00 6.68
CA PHE A 76 -1.40 -10.77 5.55
C PHE A 76 -0.69 -12.07 5.21
N THR A 77 -0.79 -12.51 3.96
CA THR A 77 -0.05 -13.66 3.45
C THR A 77 0.93 -13.19 2.38
N THR A 78 2.17 -13.65 2.50
CA THR A 78 3.23 -13.36 1.54
C THR A 78 3.64 -14.65 0.88
N ARG A 79 3.83 -14.63 -0.44
CA ARG A 79 4.46 -15.72 -1.19
C ARG A 79 5.67 -15.17 -1.92
N GLU A 80 6.76 -15.92 -1.90
CA GLU A 80 7.87 -15.68 -2.81
C GLU A 80 7.48 -16.23 -4.19
N VAL A 81 7.82 -15.48 -5.23
CA VAL A 81 7.42 -15.78 -6.61
C VAL A 81 8.63 -15.57 -7.51
N THR A 82 8.80 -16.43 -8.51
CA THR A 82 9.75 -16.14 -9.58
C THR A 82 9.19 -15.05 -10.50
N PRO A 83 10.03 -14.31 -11.26
CA PRO A 83 9.56 -13.31 -12.23
C PRO A 83 8.59 -13.86 -13.28
N ASP A 84 8.67 -15.16 -13.57
CA ASP A 84 7.79 -15.87 -14.51
C ASP A 84 6.42 -16.21 -13.88
N GLU A 85 6.35 -16.40 -12.56
CA GLU A 85 5.12 -16.66 -11.79
C GLU A 85 4.45 -15.38 -11.25
N ALA A 86 5.13 -14.24 -11.42
CA ALA A 86 4.58 -12.94 -11.08
C ALA A 86 3.46 -12.58 -12.07
N PRO A 87 2.25 -12.23 -11.59
CA PRO A 87 1.21 -11.66 -12.44
C PRO A 87 1.76 -10.49 -13.26
N PRO A 88 1.26 -10.26 -14.49
CA PRO A 88 1.73 -9.18 -15.36
C PRO A 88 1.82 -7.83 -14.64
N ASP A 89 0.84 -7.56 -13.78
CA ASP A 89 0.68 -6.30 -13.05
C ASP A 89 1.66 -6.12 -11.89
N LEU A 90 2.31 -7.21 -11.44
CA LEU A 90 3.29 -7.20 -10.33
C LEU A 90 4.74 -7.05 -10.79
N ARG A 91 5.01 -7.13 -12.10
CA ARG A 91 6.38 -7.03 -12.64
C ARG A 91 7.03 -5.67 -12.37
N GLN A 92 6.24 -4.63 -12.11
CA GLN A 92 6.75 -3.29 -11.84
C GLN A 92 7.03 -3.04 -10.34
N THR A 93 6.33 -3.72 -9.44
CA THR A 93 6.42 -3.48 -7.98
C THR A 93 7.39 -4.43 -7.26
N ALA A 94 7.59 -5.65 -7.78
CA ALA A 94 8.43 -6.68 -7.15
C ALA A 94 9.93 -6.30 -7.06
N LEU A 95 10.39 -5.29 -7.80
CA LEU A 95 11.78 -4.83 -7.77
C LEU A 95 12.14 -4.05 -6.50
N GLN A 96 11.17 -3.64 -5.67
CA GLN A 96 11.44 -2.81 -4.47
C GLN A 96 11.09 -3.48 -3.14
N ALA A 97 10.39 -4.63 -3.15
CA ALA A 97 10.11 -5.40 -1.94
C ALA A 97 11.21 -6.45 -1.63
N GLY A 98 12.36 -6.34 -2.30
CA GLY A 98 13.53 -7.15 -2.00
C GLY A 98 14.18 -6.70 -0.70
N THR A 99 14.25 -7.62 0.26
CA THR A 99 15.01 -7.54 1.51
C THR A 99 14.61 -6.41 2.45
N HIS A 100 13.76 -6.72 3.44
CA HIS A 100 13.95 -6.41 4.87
C HIS A 100 12.68 -6.83 5.64
N GLN A 101 12.58 -8.13 5.93
CA GLN A 101 11.80 -8.62 7.07
C GLN A 101 12.71 -8.74 8.29
#